data_AF-A0A2I0PWJ0-F1
#
_entry.id   AF-A0A2I0PWJ0-F1
#
_cell.length_a   1.000
_cell.length_b   1.000
_cell.length_c   1.000
_cell.angle_alpha   90.00
_cell.angle_beta   90.00
_cell.angle_gamma   90.00
#
_symmetry.space_group_name_H-M   'P 1'
#
loop_
_entity.id
_entity.type
_entity.pdbx_description
1 polymer ?
#
loop_
_entity_poly.entity_id
_entity_poly.type
_entity_poly.pdbx_seq_one_letter_code
_entity_poly.pdbx_strand_id
1 'polypeptide(L)'
;MKFQYTLEVLTLIAIVTFCALFLYTSSTMSGAEFAGSDNVGSGLIAELSGTPLENFQPLIPQWQPPSGEIESCLFALQAAVGGILVGGVFGFWLGQKKKA
;
A
#
# COMPACT_ATOMS: atom_id res chain seq x y z
N MET A 1 -12.75 -20.95 25.91
CA MET A 1 -12.83 -19.47 25.91
C MET A 1 -13.38 -19.04 24.55
N LYS A 2 -14.51 -18.32 24.49
CA LYS A 2 -14.99 -17.74 23.24
C LYS A 2 -14.09 -16.57 22.88
N PHE A 3 -13.36 -16.71 21.78
CA PHE A 3 -12.52 -15.71 21.16
C PHE A 3 -13.35 -14.53 20.63
N GLN A 4 -13.89 -13.70 21.53
CA GLN A 4 -14.79 -12.60 21.16
C GLN A 4 -14.10 -11.49 20.37
N TYR A 5 -12.77 -11.38 20.46
CA TYR A 5 -11.96 -10.29 19.89
C TYR A 5 -10.81 -10.74 18.97
N THR A 6 -10.82 -11.98 18.47
CA THR A 6 -9.67 -12.50 17.71
C THR A 6 -9.38 -11.69 16.45
N LEU A 7 -10.40 -11.19 15.76
CA LEU A 7 -10.21 -10.38 14.55
C LEU A 7 -9.63 -9.00 14.87
N GLU A 8 -10.08 -8.41 15.97
CA GLU A 8 -9.59 -7.13 16.48
C GLU A 8 -8.13 -7.23 16.92
N VAL A 9 -7.78 -8.30 17.64
CA VAL A 9 -6.40 -8.60 18.05
C VAL A 9 -5.52 -8.87 16.83
N LEU A 10 -5.97 -9.66 15.85
CA LEU A 10 -5.22 -9.90 14.61
C LEU A 10 -5.00 -8.61 13.81
N THR A 11 -6.02 -7.76 13.72
CA THR A 11 -5.92 -6.45 13.06
C THR A 11 -4.88 -5.56 13.77
N LEU A 12 -4.92 -5.48 15.09
CA LEU A 12 -3.93 -4.71 15.86
C LEU A 12 -2.52 -5.25 15.68
N ILE A 13 -2.34 -6.57 15.72
CA ILE A 13 -1.03 -7.20 15.48
C ILE A 13 -0.54 -6.85 14.07
N ALA A 14 -1.39 -6.93 13.05
CA ALA A 14 -1.03 -6.58 11.68
C ALA A 14 -0.59 -5.12 11.55
N ILE A 15 -1.34 -4.18 12.15
CA ILE A 15 -1.01 -2.75 12.14
C ILE A 15 0.32 -2.48 12.85
N VAL A 16 0.50 -3.01 14.07
CA VAL A 16 1.72 -2.81 14.85
C VAL A 16 2.93 -3.40 14.13
N THR A 17 2.78 -4.60 13.56
CA THR A 17 3.85 -5.26 12.79
C THR A 17 4.22 -4.44 11.56
N PHE A 18 3.23 -3.95 10.83
CA PHE A 18 3.45 -3.07 9.68
C PHE A 18 4.19 -1.78 10.08
N CYS A 19 3.74 -1.08 11.12
CA CYS A 19 4.41 0.13 11.60
C CYS A 19 5.85 -0.14 12.05
N ALA A 20 6.09 -1.24 12.77
CA ALA A 20 7.43 -1.61 13.22
C ALA A 20 8.36 -1.88 12.03
N LEU A 21 7.91 -2.65 11.03
CA LEU A 21 8.67 -2.90 9.80
C LEU A 21 8.92 -1.60 9.02
N PHE A 22 7.90 -0.76 8.86
CA PHE A 22 8.01 0.51 8.15
C PHE A 22 9.04 1.45 8.79
N LEU A 23 8.98 1.61 10.11
CA LEU A 23 9.92 2.45 10.86
C LEU A 23 11.34 1.88 10.84
N TYR A 24 11.47 0.57 11.00
CA TYR A 24 12.77 -0.11 10.92
C TYR A 24 13.43 0.11 9.57
N THR A 25 12.71 -0.19 8.48
CA THR A 25 13.20 0.00 7.10
C THR A 25 13.54 1.47 6.83
N SER A 26 12.66 2.41 7.21
CA SER A 26 12.93 3.86 7.04
C SER A 26 14.14 4.34 7.82
N SER A 27 14.39 3.80 9.02
CA SER A 27 15.52 4.21 9.85
C SER A 27 16.86 3.65 9.39
N THR A 28 16.85 2.50 8.71
CA THR A 28 18.06 1.76 8.32
C THR A 28 18.48 2.04 6.88
N MET A 29 17.55 2.38 5.99
CA MET A 29 17.81 2.66 4.58
C MET A 29 17.84 4.17 4.32
N SER A 30 18.89 4.86 4.79
CA SER A 30 19.05 6.33 4.74
C SER A 30 19.24 6.95 3.34
N GLY A 31 18.94 6.21 2.27
CA GLY A 31 19.02 6.66 0.89
C GLY A 31 18.12 5.88 -0.05
N ALA A 32 17.18 5.09 0.48
CA ALA A 32 16.17 4.44 -0.34
C ALA A 32 15.12 5.48 -0.75
N GLU A 33 15.17 5.91 -2.00
CA GLU A 33 14.05 6.64 -2.58
C GLU A 33 12.84 5.71 -2.64
N PHE A 34 11.67 6.24 -2.26
CA PHE A 34 10.40 5.57 -2.49
C PHE A 34 10.10 5.61 -3.99
N ALA A 35 10.75 4.72 -4.72
CA ALA A 35 10.53 4.51 -6.13
C ALA A 35 9.45 3.45 -6.34
N GLY A 36 8.65 3.62 -7.40
CA GLY A 36 7.69 2.62 -7.82
C GLY A 36 8.39 1.30 -8.16
N SER A 37 7.68 0.19 -7.93
CA SER A 37 8.16 -1.16 -8.26
C SER A 37 8.65 -1.27 -9.71
N ASP A 38 8.00 -0.57 -10.63
CA ASP A 38 8.33 -0.60 -12.05
C ASP A 38 9.73 -0.03 -12.33
N ASN A 39 10.12 1.05 -11.64
CA ASN A 39 11.44 1.67 -11.78
C ASN A 39 12.54 0.80 -11.16
N VAL A 40 12.29 0.24 -9.98
CA VAL A 40 13.26 -0.64 -9.29
C VAL A 40 13.46 -1.95 -10.07
N GLY A 41 12.37 -2.55 -10.53
CA GLY A 41 12.39 -3.81 -11.26
C GLY A 41 13.04 -3.67 -12.63
N SER A 42 12.65 -2.66 -13.41
CA SER A 42 13.25 -2.43 -14.74
C SER A 42 14.74 -2.09 -14.65
N GLY A 43 15.16 -1.30 -13.67
CA GLY A 43 16.57 -0.99 -13.42
C GLY A 43 17.42 -2.24 -13.17
N LEU A 44 16.95 -3.12 -12.29
CA LEU A 44 17.67 -4.35 -11.96
C LEU A 44 17.72 -5.32 -13.16
N ILE A 45 16.64 -5.47 -13.91
CA ILE A 45 16.61 -6.34 -15.09
C ILE A 45 17.53 -5.78 -16.19
N ALA A 46 17.55 -4.46 -16.39
CA ALA A 46 18.46 -3.82 -17.33
C ALA A 46 19.93 -4.11 -16.99
N GLU A 47 20.30 -4.00 -15.71
CA GLU A 47 21.64 -4.32 -15.22
C GLU A 47 22.00 -5.80 -15.44
N LEU A 48 21.09 -6.72 -15.08
CA LEU A 48 21.35 -8.16 -15.18
C LEU A 48 21.36 -8.68 -16.62
N SER A 49 20.53 -8.12 -17.49
CA SER A 49 20.39 -8.58 -18.88
C SER A 49 21.33 -7.88 -19.86
N GLY A 50 21.97 -6.78 -19.46
CA GLY A 50 22.73 -5.92 -20.35
C GLY A 50 21.87 -5.20 -21.39
N THR A 51 20.54 -5.21 -21.22
CA THR A 51 19.60 -4.51 -22.11
C THR A 51 19.40 -3.08 -21.60
N PRO A 52 19.44 -2.05 -22.47
CA PRO A 52 19.15 -0.68 -22.07
C PRO A 52 17.81 -0.53 -21.35
N LEU A 53 17.76 0.31 -20.32
CA LEU A 53 16.54 0.59 -19.54
C LEU A 53 15.38 1.07 -20.43
N GLU A 54 15.72 1.80 -21.48
CA GLU A 54 14.83 2.35 -22.51
C GLU A 54 13.95 1.28 -23.17
N ASN A 55 14.40 0.02 -23.19
CA ASN A 55 13.66 -1.09 -23.79
C ASN A 55 12.63 -1.71 -22.85
N PHE A 56 12.62 -1.33 -21.56
CA PHE A 56 11.66 -1.79 -20.56
C PHE A 56 10.49 -0.81 -20.42
N GLN A 57 9.80 -0.57 -21.54
CA GLN A 57 8.61 0.26 -21.56
C GLN A 57 7.33 -0.58 -21.44
N PRO A 58 6.25 -0.03 -20.86
CA PRO A 58 4.96 -0.71 -20.85
C PRO A 58 4.48 -1.08 -22.26
N LEU A 59 3.91 -2.27 -22.42
CA LEU A 59 3.36 -2.75 -23.70
C LEU A 59 2.17 -1.90 -24.21
N ILE A 60 1.54 -1.16 -23.30
CA ILE A 60 0.41 -0.27 -23.59
C ILE A 60 0.70 1.12 -23.01
N PRO A 61 0.32 2.21 -23.71
CA PRO A 61 0.50 3.57 -23.19
C PRO A 61 -0.16 3.72 -21.83
N GLN A 62 0.63 4.10 -20.82
CA GLN A 62 0.11 4.42 -19.48
C GLN A 62 -0.22 5.90 -19.40
N TRP A 63 -1.40 6.20 -18.86
CA TRP A 63 -1.74 7.58 -18.52
C TRP A 63 -1.00 7.96 -17.24
N GLN A 64 -0.24 9.05 -17.30
CA GLN A 64 0.42 9.63 -16.13
C GLN A 64 -0.25 10.97 -15.79
N PRO A 65 -0.53 11.24 -14.50
CA PRO A 65 -1.06 12.53 -14.09
C PRO A 65 -0.12 13.67 -14.51
N PRO A 66 -0.67 14.83 -14.92
CA PRO A 66 0.16 15.95 -15.37
C PRO A 66 0.93 16.65 -14.23
N SER A 67 0.70 16.26 -12.97
CA SER A 67 1.44 16.72 -11.79
C SER A 67 1.41 15.66 -10.69
N GLY A 68 2.50 15.55 -9.93
CA GLY A 68 2.58 14.68 -8.74
C GLY A 68 1.60 15.07 -7.63
N GLU A 69 1.13 16.32 -7.60
CA GLU A 69 0.06 16.74 -6.67
C GLU A 69 -1.27 16.06 -7.02
N ILE A 70 -1.56 15.90 -8.33
CA ILE A 70 -2.78 15.24 -8.80
C ILE A 70 -2.68 13.74 -8.53
N GLU A 71 -1.50 13.13 -8.75
CA GLU A 71 -1.24 11.74 -8.38
C GLU A 71 -1.51 11.50 -6.88
N SER A 72 -0.95 12.35 -6.03
CA SER A 72 -1.13 12.28 -4.58
C SER A 72 -2.59 12.50 -4.17
N CYS A 73 -3.30 13.41 -4.85
CA CYS A 73 -4.73 13.66 -4.63
C CYS A 73 -5.59 12.44 -4.99
N LEU A 74 -5.35 11.83 -6.16
CA LEU A 74 -6.05 10.61 -6.59
C LEU A 74 -5.75 9.43 -5.66
N PHE A 75 -4.52 9.31 -5.16
CA PHE A 75 -4.17 8.31 -4.16
C PHE A 75 -4.90 8.53 -2.83
N ALA A 76 -4.89 9.77 -2.33
CA ALA A 76 -5.59 10.12 -1.09
C ALA A 76 -7.11 9.90 -1.19
N LEU A 77 -7.71 10.19 -2.35
CA LEU A 77 -9.13 9.94 -2.60
C LEU A 77 -9.44 8.44 -2.57
N GLN A 78 -8.63 7.61 -3.23
CA GLN A 78 -8.77 6.15 -3.21
C GLN A 78 -8.64 5.60 -1.78
N ALA A 79 -7.67 6.08 -1.01
CA ALA A 79 -7.49 5.71 0.38
C ALA A 79 -8.70 6.09 1.25
N ALA A 80 -9.25 7.29 1.06
CA ALA A 80 -10.44 7.75 1.78
C ALA A 80 -11.67 6.88 1.48
N VAL A 81 -11.92 6.57 0.20
CA VAL A 81 -13.02 5.68 -0.21
C VAL A 81 -12.82 4.28 0.38
N GLY A 82 -11.62 3.72 0.28
CA GLY A 82 -11.29 2.42 0.87
C GLY A 82 -11.52 2.40 2.39
N GLY A 83 -11.10 3.45 3.09
CA GLY A 83 -11.33 3.63 4.53
C GLY A 83 -12.81 3.66 4.90
N ILE A 84 -13.63 4.39 4.14
CA ILE A 84 -15.09 4.44 4.35
C ILE A 84 -15.71 3.06 4.16
N LEU A 85 -15.33 2.32 3.11
CA LEU A 85 -15.88 0.99 2.84
C LEU A 85 -15.51 -0.01 3.94
N VAL A 86 -14.23 -0.10 4.30
CA VAL A 86 -13.74 -1.01 5.34
C VAL A 86 -14.34 -0.66 6.70
N GLY A 87 -14.30 0.63 7.06
CA GLY A 87 -14.89 1.14 8.30
C GLY A 87 -16.40 0.91 8.37
N GLY A 88 -17.12 1.10 7.25
CA GLY A 88 -18.56 0.86 7.15
C GLY A 88 -18.92 -0.60 7.38
N VAL A 89 -18.17 -1.54 6.80
CA VAL A 89 -18.37 -2.99 6.99
C VAL A 89 -18.18 -3.38 8.46
N PHE A 90 -17.05 -2.97 9.06
CA PHE A 90 -16.79 -3.28 10.47
C PHE A 90 -17.80 -2.62 11.41
N GLY A 91 -18.16 -1.36 11.15
CA GLY A 91 -19.19 -0.64 11.90
C GLY A 91 -20.55 -1.33 11.84
N PHE A 92 -20.96 -1.80 10.65
CA PHE A 92 -22.21 -2.53 10.47
C PHE A 92 -22.21 -3.86 11.23
N TRP A 93 -21.14 -4.64 11.18
CA TRP A 93 -21.03 -5.89 11.93
C TRP A 93 -21.05 -5.68 13.44
N LEU A 94 -20.39 -4.63 13.93
CA LEU A 94 -20.44 -4.27 15.35
C LEU A 94 -21.86 -3.85 15.78
N GLY A 95 -22.58 -3.13 14.92
CA GLY A 95 -23.97 -2.74 15.15
C GLY A 95 -24.93 -3.93 15.22
N GLN A 96 -24.72 -4.98 14.40
CA GLN A 96 -25.54 -6.19 14.44
C GLN A 96 -25.37 -6.99 15.73
N LYS A 97 -24.16 -7.05 16.29
CA LYS A 97 -23.91 -7.73 17.58
C LYS A 97 -24.68 -7.14 18.77
N LYS A 98 -25.12 -5.87 18.69
CA LYS A 98 -25.93 -5.22 19.75
C LYS A 98 -27.42 -5.52 19.67
N LYS A 99 -27.90 -6.13 18.58
CA LYS A 99 -29.32 -6.40 18.32
C LYS A 99 -29.74 -7.87 18.58
N ALA A 100 -28.82 -8.69 19.08
CA ALA A 100 -29.04 -10.10 19.42
C ALA A 100 -28.80 -10.34 20.92
#